data_AF-A0A2I3GZZ3-F1
#
_entry.id   AF-A0A2I3GZZ3-F1
#
_cell.length_a   1.000
_cell.length_b   1.000
_cell.length_c   1.000
_cell.angle_alpha   90.00
_cell.angle_beta   90.00
_cell.angle_gamma   90.00
#
_symmetry.space_group_name_H-M   'P 1'
#
loop_
_entity.id
_entity.type
_entity.pdbx_description
1 polymer ?
#
loop_
_entity_poly.entity_id
_entity_poly.type
_entity_poly.pdbx_seq_one_letter_code
_entity_poly.pdbx_strand_id
1 'polypeptide(L)'
;MASGEPSPGSGAARRPLHSTQAVDVASASNFRAFELLHLHLDLRAEFGPPGPGAGSRGLSGTAVLDLRCLEPEGAAELRLDSHPCLEVTAAALRRELPGSEESPAEPVSFYTQPFSHYGQALCVSFPQACRASERLQVLLTYRVGEGPGVCWLAPEQTAGKKKPFMYTQGQAVLNRAFFPCFDTPAVKYKYSALIEVPDGFTAVMSASTWEKRGPNKFFFQMCQPIPSYLIALAIGDLVSAEVGPSRVWAEPCLIDAAKEEYNGVIEEFCQGLSVTYPLLSRYDLLFMPPSFPFGGMENPCLTFVTPCLLAGDRSLADVIIHEISHSWFGNLVTNANWGEFWLNEGFTMYAQRRISTILFGAAYTCLEAATGRALLRQHMDITGEENPLNKLRVKIEPGVDPDDTYNETPYEKGFCFVSYLAHLRQPQWPSLFLSFFLFFFFFEMEFQSCCPGFEFDRWLNTPGWPPYLPDLSPGDSLMKPAEELAQLWAAEELDMKAIEAVAISPWKTYQLVYFLDKILQKSPLPPGNVKKLGETYPSISNARNAELRLRWGQIVLKNDYQKDFWKVKEFLHNQGKQKYTLPLYHAMMGGSEVAQTLAKETFASTTSQLHSNVVNYVQQIVAPKGS
;
A
#
# COMPACT_ATOMS: atom_id res chain seq x y z
N MET A 1 27.70 -2.31 41.18
CA MET A 1 26.93 -2.57 42.41
C MET A 1 25.69 -1.70 42.33
N ALA A 2 24.44 -2.15 42.34
CA ALA A 2 23.84 -3.47 42.31
C ALA A 2 22.62 -3.38 41.37
N SER A 3 22.36 -4.47 40.68
CA SER A 3 21.17 -4.77 39.89
C SER A 3 19.90 -4.74 40.75
N GLY A 4 18.91 -3.96 40.35
CA GLY A 4 17.53 -4.08 40.83
C GLY A 4 16.65 -4.60 39.71
N GLU A 5 16.51 -5.92 39.61
CA GLU A 5 15.39 -6.51 38.87
C GLU A 5 14.08 -6.14 39.59
N PRO A 6 13.03 -5.73 38.88
CA PRO A 6 11.71 -5.62 39.48
C PRO A 6 11.17 -7.02 39.77
N SER A 7 10.95 -7.29 41.05
CA SER A 7 10.32 -8.51 41.57
C SER A 7 8.99 -8.82 40.86
N PRO A 8 8.66 -10.09 40.56
CA PRO A 8 7.40 -10.46 39.94
C PRO A 8 6.27 -10.33 40.96
N GLY A 9 5.60 -9.18 40.93
CA GLY A 9 4.36 -8.95 41.66
C GLY A 9 3.26 -9.92 41.22
N SER A 10 2.57 -10.47 42.22
CA SER A 10 1.53 -11.49 42.17
C SER A 10 0.45 -11.32 41.09
N GLY A 11 0.20 -12.39 40.34
CA GLY A 11 -1.13 -12.99 40.26
C GLY A 11 -2.25 -12.28 39.49
N ALA A 12 -1.98 -11.28 38.65
CA ALA A 12 -2.96 -10.88 37.64
C ALA A 12 -2.86 -11.83 36.45
N ALA A 13 -3.84 -12.71 36.27
CA ALA A 13 -3.95 -13.51 35.05
C ALA A 13 -3.91 -12.57 33.84
N ARG A 14 -2.84 -12.65 33.03
CA ARG A 14 -2.76 -11.90 31.76
C ARG A 14 -4.00 -12.28 30.95
N ARG A 15 -4.95 -11.35 30.78
CA ARG A 15 -6.07 -11.56 29.86
C ARG A 15 -5.50 -11.94 28.49
N PRO A 16 -6.12 -12.89 27.77
CA PRO A 16 -5.70 -13.24 26.42
C PRO A 16 -5.67 -11.96 25.57
N LEU A 17 -4.62 -11.78 24.75
CA LEU A 17 -4.58 -10.65 23.82
C LEU A 17 -5.78 -10.74 22.87
N HIS A 18 -6.39 -9.63 22.48
CA HIS A 18 -7.51 -9.63 21.51
C HIS A 18 -7.16 -10.40 20.21
N SER A 19 -5.88 -10.39 19.81
CA SER A 19 -5.35 -11.17 18.68
C SER A 19 -5.46 -12.69 18.86
N THR A 20 -5.56 -13.21 20.08
CA THR A 20 -5.74 -14.65 20.35
C THR A 20 -7.19 -15.11 20.15
N GLN A 21 -8.14 -14.18 20.21
CA GLN A 21 -9.57 -14.44 20.00
C GLN A 21 -10.06 -13.94 18.64
N ALA A 22 -9.25 -13.14 17.93
CA ALA A 22 -9.57 -12.64 16.61
C ALA A 22 -9.78 -13.81 15.63
N VAL A 23 -10.94 -13.79 14.98
CA VAL A 23 -11.28 -14.64 13.84
C VAL A 23 -11.02 -13.83 12.58
N ASP A 24 -10.32 -14.41 11.62
CA ASP A 24 -10.15 -13.83 10.30
C ASP A 24 -10.99 -14.65 9.31
N VAL A 25 -12.13 -14.10 8.91
CA VAL A 25 -13.06 -14.77 7.99
C VAL A 25 -12.56 -14.80 6.54
N ALA A 26 -11.48 -14.07 6.23
CA ALA A 26 -10.87 -14.04 4.90
C ALA A 26 -9.86 -15.18 4.68
N SER A 27 -9.54 -15.96 5.71
CA SER A 27 -8.66 -17.13 5.63
C SER A 27 -9.43 -18.42 5.86
N ALA A 28 -9.21 -19.41 5.00
CA ALA A 28 -9.69 -20.78 5.12
C ALA A 28 -8.75 -21.66 5.97
N SER A 29 -7.55 -21.14 6.25
CA SER A 29 -6.48 -21.88 6.88
C SER A 29 -6.78 -22.22 8.35
N ASN A 30 -6.14 -23.27 8.86
CA ASN A 30 -6.20 -23.63 10.28
C ASN A 30 -5.00 -23.07 11.05
N PHE A 31 -4.63 -21.82 10.80
CA PHE A 31 -3.44 -21.17 11.36
C PHE A 31 -3.36 -21.11 12.90
N ARG A 32 -4.45 -21.43 13.62
CA ARG A 32 -4.44 -21.59 15.08
C ARG A 32 -3.89 -22.94 15.53
N ALA A 33 -3.97 -23.95 14.68
CA ALA A 33 -3.50 -25.31 14.97
C ALA A 33 -1.98 -25.43 14.84
N PHE A 34 -1.31 -24.48 14.17
CA PHE A 34 0.11 -24.52 13.92
C PHE A 34 0.76 -23.15 14.10
N GLU A 35 1.97 -23.16 14.62
CA GLU A 35 2.88 -22.02 14.53
C GLU A 35 3.81 -22.22 13.33
N LEU A 36 3.82 -21.25 12.41
CA LEU A 36 4.78 -21.21 11.31
C LEU A 36 6.08 -20.55 11.81
N LEU A 37 7.12 -21.36 11.97
CA LEU A 37 8.42 -20.94 12.47
C LEU A 37 9.23 -20.24 11.38
N HIS A 38 9.17 -20.77 10.15
CA HIS A 38 9.89 -20.24 9.00
C HIS A 38 9.26 -20.72 7.68
N LEU A 39 9.32 -19.87 6.66
CA LEU A 39 8.98 -20.21 5.28
C LEU A 39 10.24 -20.15 4.41
N HIS A 40 10.50 -21.18 3.63
CA HIS A 40 11.50 -21.15 2.56
C HIS A 40 10.84 -21.31 1.19
N LEU A 41 11.13 -20.39 0.27
CA LEU A 41 10.69 -20.44 -1.12
C LEU A 41 11.89 -20.71 -2.04
N ASP A 42 11.91 -21.81 -2.77
CA ASP A 42 12.90 -22.06 -3.82
C ASP A 42 12.17 -22.05 -5.17
N LEU A 43 12.32 -20.97 -5.94
CA LEU A 43 11.49 -20.68 -7.10
C LEU A 43 12.32 -20.31 -8.32
N ARG A 44 11.85 -20.76 -9.47
CA ARG A 44 12.36 -20.37 -10.79
C ARG A 44 11.29 -19.58 -11.55
N ALA A 45 11.69 -18.44 -12.11
CA ALA A 45 10.86 -17.60 -12.94
C ALA A 45 11.07 -17.86 -14.44
N GLU A 46 9.96 -17.97 -15.17
CA GLU A 46 9.93 -18.11 -16.62
C GLU A 46 9.09 -16.96 -17.22
N PHE A 47 9.59 -16.29 -18.26
CA PHE A 47 8.92 -15.18 -18.96
C PHE A 47 8.42 -15.60 -20.35
N GLY A 48 7.64 -16.69 -20.41
CA GLY A 48 7.01 -17.18 -21.64
C GLY A 48 5.69 -16.47 -22.00
N PRO A 49 4.96 -16.94 -23.03
CA PRO A 49 3.59 -16.49 -23.28
C PRO A 49 2.65 -16.89 -22.11
N PRO A 50 1.49 -16.24 -21.97
CA PRO A 50 0.45 -16.68 -21.04
C PRO A 50 -0.01 -18.10 -21.39
N GLY A 51 -0.16 -18.96 -20.39
CA GLY A 51 -0.69 -20.32 -20.60
C GLY A 51 -0.32 -21.29 -19.47
N PRO A 52 -0.89 -22.50 -19.48
CA PRO A 52 -0.54 -23.54 -18.52
C PRO A 52 0.77 -24.25 -18.91
N GLY A 53 1.46 -24.82 -17.92
CA GLY A 53 2.59 -25.75 -18.15
C GLY A 53 3.96 -25.11 -18.33
N ALA A 54 4.91 -25.90 -18.84
CA ALA A 54 6.31 -25.50 -19.03
C ALA A 54 6.48 -24.58 -20.24
N GLY A 55 7.36 -23.57 -20.13
CA GLY A 55 7.62 -22.62 -21.20
C GLY A 55 6.59 -21.49 -21.30
N SER A 56 5.51 -21.52 -20.50
CA SER A 56 4.65 -20.37 -20.27
C SER A 56 5.22 -19.48 -19.17
N ARG A 57 4.75 -18.22 -19.08
CA ARG A 57 5.12 -17.37 -17.95
C ARG A 57 4.59 -17.96 -16.63
N GLY A 58 5.45 -17.99 -15.63
CA GLY A 58 5.10 -18.49 -14.31
C GLY A 58 6.30 -18.64 -13.38
N LEU A 59 6.01 -18.87 -12.11
CA LEU A 59 6.97 -19.31 -11.10
C LEU A 59 6.74 -20.78 -10.81
N SER A 60 7.80 -21.56 -10.66
CA SER A 60 7.71 -22.96 -10.27
C SER A 60 8.81 -23.33 -9.30
N GLY A 61 8.50 -24.20 -8.35
CA GLY A 61 9.49 -24.70 -7.40
C GLY A 61 8.83 -25.23 -6.14
N THR A 62 9.42 -24.94 -4.98
CA THR A 62 9.01 -25.53 -3.71
C THR A 62 8.80 -24.46 -2.63
N ALA A 63 7.74 -24.61 -1.85
CA ALA A 63 7.55 -23.93 -0.58
C ALA A 63 7.80 -24.94 0.56
N VAL A 64 8.65 -24.60 1.51
CA VAL A 64 8.92 -25.40 2.71
C VAL A 64 8.45 -24.62 3.92
N LEU A 65 7.48 -25.19 4.65
CA LEU A 65 6.90 -24.61 5.85
C LEU A 65 7.43 -25.35 7.07
N ASP A 66 8.19 -24.67 7.91
CA ASP A 66 8.65 -25.19 9.20
C ASP A 66 7.58 -24.90 10.25
N LEU A 67 6.94 -25.94 10.75
CA LEU A 67 5.74 -25.83 11.58
C LEU A 67 5.96 -26.44 12.96
N ARG A 68 5.25 -25.90 13.96
CA ARG A 68 5.06 -26.51 15.27
C ARG A 68 3.56 -26.69 15.53
N CYS A 69 3.14 -27.91 15.82
CA CYS A 69 1.75 -28.20 16.17
C CYS A 69 1.38 -27.57 17.52
N LEU A 70 0.29 -26.81 17.55
CA LEU A 70 -0.25 -26.16 18.75
C LEU A 70 -1.49 -26.87 19.32
N GLU A 71 -2.13 -27.73 18.52
CA GLU A 71 -3.33 -28.45 18.97
C GLU A 71 -3.02 -29.43 20.11
N PRO A 72 -3.68 -29.32 21.28
CA PRO A 72 -3.45 -30.20 22.41
C PRO A 72 -3.75 -31.67 22.11
N GLU A 73 -4.78 -31.94 21.32
CA GLU A 73 -5.18 -33.29 20.89
C GLU A 73 -4.37 -33.79 19.68
N GLY A 74 -3.49 -32.94 19.15
CA GLY A 74 -2.80 -33.15 17.90
C GLY A 74 -3.62 -32.77 16.67
N ALA A 75 -2.94 -32.67 15.53
CA ALA A 75 -3.55 -32.24 14.27
C ALA A 75 -3.31 -33.29 13.18
N ALA A 76 -4.39 -33.75 12.54
CA ALA A 76 -4.33 -34.73 11.45
C ALA A 76 -4.20 -34.09 10.06
N GLU A 77 -4.40 -32.78 9.96
CA GLU A 77 -4.41 -32.06 8.68
C GLU A 77 -3.86 -30.64 8.86
N LEU A 78 -3.09 -30.18 7.88
CA LEU A 78 -2.73 -28.78 7.69
C LEU A 78 -3.60 -28.18 6.59
N ARG A 79 -4.25 -27.05 6.87
CA ARG A 79 -4.99 -26.27 5.88
C ARG A 79 -4.29 -24.93 5.65
N LEU A 80 -3.96 -24.67 4.40
CA LEU A 80 -3.37 -23.41 3.93
C LEU A 80 -4.36 -22.70 3.00
N ASP A 81 -4.27 -21.38 2.93
CA ASP A 81 -4.86 -20.60 1.86
C ASP A 81 -4.08 -20.81 0.57
N SER A 82 -4.81 -20.98 -0.54
CA SER A 82 -4.28 -21.07 -1.90
C SER A 82 -5.26 -20.40 -2.87
N HIS A 83 -4.89 -20.28 -4.14
CA HIS A 83 -5.75 -19.76 -5.21
C HIS A 83 -5.80 -20.76 -6.38
N PRO A 84 -6.91 -20.84 -7.15
CA PRO A 84 -7.00 -21.72 -8.33
C PRO A 84 -5.95 -21.47 -9.43
N CYS A 85 -5.27 -20.32 -9.44
CA CYS A 85 -4.15 -20.05 -10.36
C CYS A 85 -2.84 -20.73 -9.96
N LEU A 86 -2.80 -21.31 -8.75
CA LEU A 86 -1.65 -22.00 -8.20
C LEU A 86 -1.93 -23.51 -8.17
N GLU A 87 -1.11 -24.27 -8.89
CA GLU A 87 -1.20 -25.71 -9.00
C GLU A 87 -0.15 -26.38 -8.12
N VAL A 88 -0.60 -27.10 -7.09
CA VAL A 88 0.27 -27.97 -6.27
C VAL A 88 0.34 -29.34 -6.91
N THR A 89 1.56 -29.77 -7.25
CA THR A 89 1.82 -31.05 -7.94
C THR A 89 2.30 -32.15 -7.00
N ALA A 90 2.88 -31.79 -5.86
CA ALA A 90 3.34 -32.75 -4.86
C ALA A 90 3.38 -32.13 -3.46
N ALA A 91 3.11 -32.95 -2.44
CA ALA A 91 3.31 -32.60 -1.04
C ALA A 91 4.14 -33.70 -0.35
N ALA A 92 5.07 -33.29 0.50
CA ALA A 92 5.85 -34.20 1.34
C ALA A 92 5.95 -33.67 2.77
N LEU A 93 6.06 -34.59 3.73
CA LEU A 93 6.18 -34.33 5.15
C LEU A 93 7.56 -34.77 5.63
N ARG A 94 8.23 -33.95 6.42
CA ARG A 94 9.43 -34.35 7.16
C ARG A 94 9.19 -34.12 8.64
N ARG A 95 9.40 -35.13 9.46
CA ARG A 95 9.33 -34.99 10.93
C ARG A 95 10.73 -34.86 11.50
N GLU A 96 10.93 -33.90 12.40
CA GLU A 96 12.16 -33.83 13.19
C GLU A 96 12.17 -35.02 14.16
N LEU A 97 13.03 -36.01 13.91
CA LEU A 97 13.26 -37.11 14.86
C LEU A 97 14.39 -36.69 15.82
N PRO A 98 14.22 -36.88 17.15
CA PRO A 98 15.29 -36.60 18.09
C PRO A 98 16.55 -37.41 17.76
N GLY A 99 17.64 -36.74 17.39
CA GLY A 99 18.96 -37.35 17.19
C GLY A 99 19.31 -37.81 15.77
N SER A 100 18.53 -37.47 14.74
CA SER A 100 18.89 -37.72 13.33
C SER A 100 19.04 -36.43 12.55
N GLU A 101 20.16 -36.24 11.84
CA GLU A 101 20.43 -35.00 11.12
C GLU A 101 19.55 -34.79 9.88
N GLU A 102 19.03 -35.83 9.22
CA GLU A 102 18.08 -35.66 8.11
C GLU A 102 17.13 -36.87 7.99
N SER A 103 15.91 -36.77 8.54
CA SER A 103 14.82 -37.69 8.19
C SER A 103 14.43 -37.46 6.72
N PRO A 104 14.28 -38.51 5.88
CA PRO A 104 13.77 -38.34 4.53
C PRO A 104 12.34 -37.79 4.56
N ALA A 105 11.99 -36.94 3.60
CA ALA A 105 10.62 -36.46 3.46
C ALA A 105 9.75 -37.56 2.83
N GLU A 106 8.62 -37.88 3.46
CA GLU A 106 7.65 -38.87 2.97
C GLU A 106 6.55 -38.18 2.16
N PRO A 107 6.14 -38.72 0.99
CA PRO A 107 5.00 -38.19 0.25
C PRO A 107 3.71 -38.25 1.08
N VAL A 108 2.92 -37.19 1.03
CA VAL A 108 1.62 -37.11 1.73
C VAL A 108 0.51 -36.73 0.77
N SER A 109 -0.72 -37.18 1.07
CA SER A 109 -1.89 -36.82 0.28
C SER A 109 -2.31 -35.38 0.54
N PHE A 110 -2.70 -34.68 -0.53
CA PHE A 110 -3.27 -33.35 -0.47
C PHE A 110 -4.47 -33.24 -1.39
N TYR A 111 -5.35 -32.29 -1.11
CA TYR A 111 -6.53 -31.99 -1.92
C TYR A 111 -6.96 -30.53 -1.65
N THR A 112 -7.82 -29.97 -2.51
CA THR A 112 -8.34 -28.63 -2.32
C THR A 112 -9.83 -28.66 -1.94
N GLN A 113 -10.26 -27.66 -1.18
CA GLN A 113 -11.66 -27.43 -0.84
C GLN A 113 -12.07 -26.01 -1.26
N PRO A 114 -13.28 -25.81 -1.82
CA PRO A 114 -13.80 -24.47 -2.11
C PRO A 114 -13.85 -23.60 -0.84
N PHE A 115 -13.51 -22.32 -0.96
CA PHE A 115 -13.60 -21.36 0.13
C PHE A 115 -14.38 -20.11 -0.27
N SER A 116 -13.85 -19.31 -1.20
CA SER A 116 -14.46 -18.07 -1.67
C SER A 116 -14.13 -17.83 -3.15
N HIS A 117 -14.63 -16.75 -3.73
CA HIS A 117 -14.27 -16.38 -5.10
C HIS A 117 -12.81 -15.91 -5.22
N TYR A 118 -12.19 -15.50 -4.12
CA TYR A 118 -10.79 -15.04 -4.02
C TYR A 118 -9.84 -16.11 -3.47
N GLY A 119 -10.27 -17.38 -3.33
CA GLY A 119 -9.36 -18.43 -2.88
C GLY A 119 -9.98 -19.79 -2.60
N GLN A 120 -9.12 -20.75 -2.27
CA GLN A 120 -9.45 -22.12 -1.89
C GLN A 120 -8.60 -22.56 -0.70
N ALA A 121 -9.05 -23.56 0.04
CA ALA A 121 -8.23 -24.21 1.05
C ALA A 121 -7.41 -25.34 0.41
N LEU A 122 -6.10 -25.36 0.63
CA LEU A 122 -5.23 -26.49 0.35
C LEU A 122 -5.09 -27.33 1.63
N CYS A 123 -5.60 -28.55 1.60
CA CYS A 123 -5.57 -29.49 2.71
C CYS A 123 -4.46 -30.52 2.49
N VAL A 124 -3.54 -30.64 3.44
CA VAL A 124 -2.47 -31.66 3.47
C VAL A 124 -2.75 -32.61 4.62
N SER A 125 -3.06 -33.87 4.30
CA SER A 125 -3.42 -34.89 5.29
C SER A 125 -2.17 -35.60 5.79
N PHE A 126 -2.03 -35.73 7.10
CA PHE A 126 -0.90 -36.40 7.71
C PHE A 126 -1.19 -37.89 7.92
N PRO A 127 -0.27 -38.80 7.55
CA PRO A 127 -0.46 -40.25 7.76
C PRO A 127 -0.70 -40.61 9.23
N GLN A 128 -0.08 -39.85 10.14
CA GLN A 128 -0.31 -39.89 11.58
C GLN A 128 -0.54 -38.47 12.07
N ALA A 129 -1.48 -38.26 13.00
CA ALA A 129 -1.68 -36.95 13.61
C ALA A 129 -0.38 -36.44 14.26
N CYS A 130 -0.08 -35.16 14.05
CA CYS A 130 1.02 -34.48 14.72
C CYS A 130 0.70 -34.37 16.20
N ARG A 131 1.68 -34.62 17.07
CA ARG A 131 1.52 -34.43 18.52
C ARG A 131 1.62 -32.96 18.87
N ALA A 132 1.02 -32.55 19.98
CA ALA A 132 1.21 -31.21 20.52
C ALA A 132 2.70 -30.89 20.67
N SER A 133 3.11 -29.69 20.25
CA SER A 133 4.51 -29.20 20.22
C SER A 133 5.46 -29.94 19.29
N GLU A 134 5.00 -30.92 18.50
CA GLU A 134 5.81 -31.59 17.48
C GLU A 134 6.24 -30.59 16.40
N ARG A 135 7.51 -30.67 15.98
CA ARG A 135 8.06 -29.93 14.85
C ARG A 135 8.10 -30.78 13.60
N LEU A 136 7.68 -30.19 12.50
CA LEU A 136 7.58 -30.84 11.20
C LEU A 136 7.84 -29.83 10.09
N GLN A 137 8.26 -30.31 8.93
CA GLN A 137 8.34 -29.53 7.70
C GLN A 137 7.34 -30.08 6.68
N VAL A 138 6.58 -29.19 6.06
CA VAL A 138 5.74 -29.53 4.90
C VAL A 138 6.34 -28.91 3.66
N LEU A 139 6.66 -29.75 2.68
CA LEU A 139 7.24 -29.36 1.40
C LEU A 139 6.17 -29.44 0.32
N LEU A 140 5.89 -28.33 -0.36
CA LEU A 140 4.89 -28.23 -1.41
C LEU A 140 5.59 -27.89 -2.72
N THR A 141 5.50 -28.77 -3.71
CA THR A 141 5.97 -28.48 -5.07
C THR A 141 4.82 -27.93 -5.88
N TYR A 142 4.99 -26.73 -6.43
CA TYR A 142 3.91 -26.01 -7.08
C TYR A 142 4.37 -25.17 -8.27
N ARG A 143 3.40 -24.76 -9.08
CA ARG A 143 3.55 -23.76 -10.13
C ARG A 143 2.44 -22.72 -10.01
N VAL A 144 2.80 -21.46 -10.23
CA VAL A 144 1.85 -20.35 -10.38
C VAL A 144 2.11 -19.64 -11.70
N GLY A 145 1.05 -19.38 -12.45
CA GLY A 145 1.10 -18.57 -13.67
C GLY A 145 0.81 -17.10 -13.37
N GLU A 146 -0.19 -16.57 -14.07
CA GLU A 146 -0.79 -15.29 -13.76
C GLU A 146 -1.97 -15.48 -12.81
N GLY A 147 -2.10 -14.60 -11.83
CA GLY A 147 -3.11 -14.67 -10.80
C GLY A 147 -3.34 -13.32 -10.14
N PRO A 148 -4.37 -13.21 -9.30
CA PRO A 148 -4.56 -12.01 -8.49
C PRO A 148 -3.30 -11.81 -7.62
N GLY A 149 -2.73 -10.60 -7.61
CA GLY A 149 -1.50 -10.30 -6.90
C GLY A 149 -0.19 -10.86 -7.48
N VAL A 150 -0.22 -11.59 -8.62
CA VAL A 150 0.98 -12.03 -9.37
C VAL A 150 0.91 -11.46 -10.79
N CYS A 151 1.46 -10.27 -10.95
CA CYS A 151 1.29 -9.43 -12.13
C CYS A 151 2.43 -9.62 -13.12
N TRP A 152 2.08 -9.96 -14.37
CA TRP A 152 3.04 -10.11 -15.46
C TRP A 152 2.83 -9.03 -16.52
N LEU A 153 3.82 -8.17 -16.69
CA LEU A 153 3.80 -7.05 -17.61
C LEU A 153 4.54 -7.38 -18.90
N ALA A 154 3.90 -7.07 -20.03
CA ALA A 154 4.53 -7.07 -21.34
C ALA A 154 5.57 -5.93 -21.44
N PRO A 155 6.54 -6.00 -22.38
CA PRO A 155 7.51 -4.92 -22.59
C PRO A 155 6.84 -3.55 -22.77
N GLU A 156 5.72 -3.47 -23.48
CA GLU A 156 5.02 -2.20 -23.74
C GLU A 156 4.48 -1.53 -22.47
N GLN A 157 4.33 -2.27 -21.38
CA GLN A 157 3.88 -1.77 -20.07
C GLN A 157 5.05 -1.29 -19.19
N THR A 158 6.30 -1.62 -19.55
CA THR A 158 7.50 -1.20 -18.81
C THR A 158 7.96 0.21 -19.18
N ALA A 159 8.83 0.83 -18.41
CA ALA A 159 9.41 2.13 -18.75
C ALA A 159 10.37 2.00 -19.94
N GLY A 160 11.21 0.96 -19.94
CA GLY A 160 12.22 0.74 -20.95
C GLY A 160 11.70 0.19 -22.28
N LYS A 161 10.45 -0.31 -22.32
CA LYS A 161 9.78 -0.88 -23.51
C LYS A 161 10.49 -2.06 -24.17
N LYS A 162 11.44 -2.69 -23.47
CA LYS A 162 12.35 -3.71 -24.04
C LYS A 162 12.20 -5.09 -23.44
N LYS A 163 12.11 -5.18 -22.11
CA LYS A 163 11.95 -6.44 -21.38
C LYS A 163 10.61 -6.46 -20.66
N PRO A 164 10.01 -7.65 -20.48
CA PRO A 164 8.86 -7.81 -19.59
C PRO A 164 9.26 -7.58 -18.13
N PHE A 165 8.26 -7.49 -17.26
CA PHE A 165 8.43 -7.29 -15.83
C PHE A 165 7.43 -8.15 -15.07
N MET A 166 7.77 -8.60 -13.88
CA MET A 166 6.87 -9.32 -12.99
C MET A 166 6.95 -8.73 -11.61
N TYR A 167 5.81 -8.59 -10.93
CA TYR A 167 5.78 -8.23 -9.51
C TYR A 167 4.64 -8.90 -8.78
N THR A 168 4.76 -8.96 -7.46
CA THR A 168 3.67 -9.36 -6.58
C THR A 168 3.11 -8.17 -5.78
N GLN A 169 1.83 -8.25 -5.46
CA GLN A 169 1.12 -7.35 -4.56
C GLN A 169 0.29 -8.23 -3.62
N GLY A 170 0.70 -8.34 -2.35
CA GLY A 170 0.14 -9.32 -1.42
C GLY A 170 -1.08 -8.83 -0.63
N GLN A 171 -1.16 -7.54 -0.37
CA GLN A 171 -2.27 -6.93 0.38
C GLN A 171 -3.56 -6.87 -0.49
N ALA A 172 -4.74 -7.24 0.02
CA ALA A 172 -4.97 -7.77 1.38
C ALA A 172 -4.67 -9.28 1.52
N VAL A 173 -5.30 -10.11 0.69
CA VAL A 173 -5.25 -11.58 0.78
C VAL A 173 -4.86 -12.23 -0.53
N LEU A 174 -3.85 -11.64 -1.18
CA LEU A 174 -3.46 -12.01 -2.53
C LEU A 174 -2.24 -12.95 -2.57
N ASN A 175 -1.48 -13.06 -1.48
CA ASN A 175 -0.30 -13.92 -1.46
C ASN A 175 -0.62 -15.43 -1.45
N ARG A 176 -1.86 -15.84 -1.14
CA ARG A 176 -2.37 -17.19 -1.45
C ARG A 176 -2.31 -17.55 -2.94
N ALA A 177 -2.28 -16.56 -3.82
CA ALA A 177 -2.09 -16.76 -5.26
C ALA A 177 -0.62 -16.78 -5.67
N PHE A 178 0.30 -16.38 -4.80
CA PHE A 178 1.74 -16.46 -5.01
C PHE A 178 2.32 -17.77 -4.46
N PHE A 179 1.98 -18.14 -3.23
CA PHE A 179 2.39 -19.41 -2.60
C PHE A 179 1.34 -19.89 -1.58
N PRO A 180 1.19 -21.21 -1.33
CA PRO A 180 0.29 -21.70 -0.30
C PRO A 180 0.76 -21.28 1.09
N CYS A 181 -0.10 -20.64 1.90
CA CYS A 181 0.30 -20.08 3.18
C CYS A 181 -0.84 -19.88 4.18
N PHE A 182 -0.51 -19.47 5.40
CA PHE A 182 -1.48 -18.86 6.30
C PHE A 182 -1.66 -17.40 5.85
N ASP A 183 -2.65 -17.14 5.00
CA ASP A 183 -2.84 -15.83 4.36
C ASP A 183 -3.76 -14.93 5.17
N THR A 184 -3.27 -14.60 6.37
CA THR A 184 -3.94 -13.78 7.37
C THR A 184 -2.90 -12.90 8.07
N PRO A 185 -3.21 -11.63 8.39
CA PRO A 185 -2.29 -10.77 9.13
C PRO A 185 -2.12 -11.20 10.59
N ALA A 186 -2.94 -12.14 11.10
CA ALA A 186 -2.83 -12.71 12.43
C ALA A 186 -1.57 -13.56 12.66
N VAL A 187 -0.93 -14.03 11.58
CA VAL A 187 0.28 -14.86 11.63
C VAL A 187 1.46 -14.05 11.12
N LYS A 188 2.57 -14.07 11.87
CA LYS A 188 3.84 -13.52 11.42
C LYS A 188 4.93 -14.58 11.50
N TYR A 189 5.79 -14.60 10.49
CA TYR A 189 6.88 -15.58 10.42
C TYR A 189 8.07 -14.99 9.67
N LYS A 190 9.23 -15.60 9.89
CA LYS A 190 10.44 -15.31 9.12
C LYS A 190 10.36 -16.03 7.79
N TYR A 191 11.07 -15.51 6.79
CA TYR A 191 11.17 -16.23 5.52
C TYR A 191 12.55 -16.12 4.90
N SER A 192 12.80 -17.03 3.96
CA SER A 192 13.94 -16.97 3.04
C SER A 192 13.47 -17.38 1.65
N ALA A 193 14.16 -16.90 0.63
CA ALA A 193 13.83 -17.26 -0.73
C ALA A 193 15.09 -17.44 -1.58
N LEU A 194 15.14 -18.48 -2.41
CA LEU A 194 16.09 -18.61 -3.50
C LEU A 194 15.32 -18.43 -4.80
N ILE A 195 15.61 -17.35 -5.52
CA ILE A 195 14.93 -17.00 -6.77
C ILE A 195 15.91 -17.13 -7.94
N GLU A 196 15.63 -18.07 -8.84
CA GLU A 196 16.29 -18.19 -10.13
C GLU A 196 15.52 -17.43 -11.20
N VAL A 197 16.19 -16.56 -11.95
CA VAL A 197 15.59 -15.74 -13.02
C VAL A 197 16.27 -15.97 -14.36
N PRO A 198 15.69 -15.57 -15.50
CA PRO A 198 16.38 -15.62 -16.78
C PRO A 198 17.60 -14.69 -16.82
N ASP A 199 18.54 -14.96 -17.73
CA ASP A 199 19.72 -14.12 -17.89
C ASP A 199 19.37 -12.67 -18.21
N GLY A 200 20.07 -11.73 -17.57
CA GLY A 200 19.84 -10.31 -17.72
C GLY A 200 18.62 -9.78 -16.96
N PHE A 201 17.97 -10.59 -16.12
CA PHE A 201 17.00 -10.12 -15.13
C PHE A 201 17.62 -10.03 -13.74
N THR A 202 17.03 -9.17 -12.92
CA THR A 202 17.36 -9.02 -11.50
C THR A 202 16.09 -9.27 -10.70
N ALA A 203 16.19 -10.08 -9.65
CA ALA A 203 15.14 -10.24 -8.65
C ALA A 203 15.40 -9.31 -7.45
N VAL A 204 14.34 -8.77 -6.87
CA VAL A 204 14.35 -8.05 -5.60
C VAL A 204 13.15 -8.49 -4.76
N MET A 205 13.30 -8.54 -3.43
CA MET A 205 12.24 -8.96 -2.51
C MET A 205 12.22 -8.11 -1.24
N SER A 206 11.10 -8.13 -0.51
CA SER A 206 10.93 -7.50 0.81
C SER A 206 11.71 -8.25 1.91
N ALA A 207 13.02 -8.17 1.86
CA ALA A 207 13.92 -8.97 2.70
C ALA A 207 15.03 -8.12 3.34
N SER A 208 15.39 -8.47 4.58
CA SER A 208 16.41 -7.77 5.36
C SER A 208 17.83 -7.93 4.82
N THR A 209 18.12 -9.05 4.17
CA THR A 209 19.41 -9.31 3.52
C THR A 209 19.19 -10.05 2.21
N TRP A 210 20.16 -9.90 1.31
CA TRP A 210 20.19 -10.67 0.07
C TRP A 210 21.62 -10.89 -0.40
N GLU A 211 21.82 -11.93 -1.19
CA GLU A 211 23.08 -12.22 -1.87
C GLU A 211 22.82 -12.81 -3.25
N LYS A 212 23.70 -12.50 -4.20
CA LYS A 212 23.68 -13.09 -5.53
C LYS A 212 24.48 -14.40 -5.51
N ARG A 213 23.84 -15.53 -5.82
CA ARG A 213 24.44 -16.87 -5.85
C ARG A 213 24.62 -17.36 -7.29
N GLY A 214 25.72 -17.00 -7.93
CA GLY A 214 25.96 -17.30 -9.34
C GLY A 214 25.37 -16.24 -10.28
N PRO A 215 25.20 -16.53 -11.59
CA PRO A 215 24.86 -15.50 -12.57
C PRO A 215 23.42 -14.99 -12.47
N ASN A 216 22.48 -15.85 -12.10
CA ASN A 216 21.04 -15.60 -12.21
C ASN A 216 20.21 -16.11 -11.01
N LYS A 217 20.84 -16.41 -9.86
CA LYS A 217 20.12 -16.77 -8.63
C LYS A 217 20.36 -15.74 -7.54
N PHE A 218 19.31 -15.44 -6.80
CA PHE A 218 19.28 -14.45 -5.74
C PHE A 218 18.72 -15.11 -4.48
N PHE A 219 19.50 -15.11 -3.40
CA PHE A 219 19.04 -15.59 -2.10
C PHE A 219 18.66 -14.40 -1.22
N PHE A 220 17.48 -14.46 -0.61
CA PHE A 220 16.90 -13.43 0.24
C PHE A 220 16.60 -14.02 1.61
N GLN A 221 16.72 -13.20 2.66
CA GLN A 221 16.34 -13.59 4.00
C GLN A 221 15.70 -12.41 4.74
N MET A 222 14.53 -12.67 5.33
CA MET A 222 13.83 -11.77 6.22
C MET A 222 13.91 -12.32 7.64
N CYS A 223 14.78 -11.70 8.45
CA CYS A 223 15.10 -12.15 9.81
C CYS A 223 14.03 -11.78 10.84
N GLN A 224 13.19 -10.81 10.52
CA GLN A 224 12.11 -10.31 11.37
C GLN A 224 10.78 -10.95 10.96
N PRO A 225 9.94 -11.39 11.91
CA PRO A 225 8.63 -11.94 11.57
C PRO A 225 7.72 -10.90 10.94
N ILE A 226 7.16 -11.22 9.77
CA ILE A 226 6.18 -10.38 9.05
C ILE A 226 4.94 -11.19 8.65
N PRO A 227 3.78 -10.56 8.50
CA PRO A 227 2.59 -11.20 7.93
C PRO A 227 2.76 -11.55 6.45
N SER A 228 1.99 -12.52 5.97
CA SER A 228 2.05 -13.03 4.59
C SER A 228 1.96 -11.92 3.55
N TYR A 229 1.02 -10.98 3.70
CA TYR A 229 0.72 -9.93 2.73
C TYR A 229 1.89 -8.99 2.41
N LEU A 230 2.94 -8.98 3.25
CA LEU A 230 4.15 -8.16 3.09
C LEU A 230 5.30 -8.87 2.36
N ILE A 231 5.14 -10.15 2.02
CA ILE A 231 6.12 -10.86 1.19
C ILE A 231 5.93 -10.42 -0.26
N ALA A 232 6.92 -9.75 -0.81
CA ALA A 232 6.88 -9.15 -2.14
C ALA A 232 8.08 -9.58 -2.97
N LEU A 233 7.85 -9.74 -4.28
CA LEU A 233 8.84 -10.09 -5.28
C LEU A 233 8.66 -9.18 -6.49
N ALA A 234 9.75 -8.68 -7.05
CA ALA A 234 9.78 -8.08 -8.38
C ALA A 234 10.96 -8.62 -9.19
N ILE A 235 10.72 -8.89 -10.47
CA ILE A 235 11.71 -9.41 -11.42
C ILE A 235 11.61 -8.60 -12.71
N GLY A 236 12.73 -8.02 -13.13
CA GLY A 236 12.76 -7.20 -14.34
C GLY A 236 14.16 -6.78 -14.75
N ASP A 237 14.23 -5.83 -15.68
CA ASP A 237 15.46 -5.12 -16.02
C ASP A 237 15.80 -4.12 -14.91
N LEU A 238 16.15 -4.60 -13.72
CA LEU A 238 16.36 -3.74 -12.55
C LEU A 238 17.84 -3.48 -12.29
N VAL A 239 18.14 -2.21 -12.04
CA VAL A 239 19.42 -1.71 -11.55
C VAL A 239 19.21 -0.92 -10.26
N SER A 240 20.28 -0.65 -9.54
CA SER A 240 20.23 0.07 -8.28
C SER A 240 21.24 1.21 -8.19
N ALA A 241 20.91 2.22 -7.39
CA ALA A 241 21.80 3.29 -6.98
C ALA A 241 21.68 3.55 -5.47
N GLU A 242 22.83 3.82 -4.84
CA GLU A 242 22.87 4.29 -3.45
C GLU A 242 22.40 5.75 -3.39
N VAL A 243 21.56 6.07 -2.39
CA VAL A 243 20.97 7.40 -2.16
C VAL A 243 21.17 7.84 -0.71
N GLY A 244 22.36 7.54 -0.16
CA GLY A 244 22.64 7.61 1.27
C GLY A 244 22.87 6.20 1.82
N PRO A 245 22.58 5.95 3.10
CA PRO A 245 22.41 4.61 3.66
C PRO A 245 21.39 3.72 2.92
N SER A 246 20.37 4.32 2.31
CA SER A 246 19.32 3.67 1.54
C SER A 246 19.63 3.47 0.04
N ARG A 247 18.87 2.60 -0.64
CA ARG A 247 18.94 2.34 -2.08
C ARG A 247 17.67 2.76 -2.79
N VAL A 248 17.82 3.12 -4.07
CA VAL A 248 16.72 3.07 -5.04
C VAL A 248 16.99 1.98 -6.07
N TRP A 249 15.94 1.27 -6.45
CA TRP A 249 15.89 0.30 -7.53
C TRP A 249 14.93 0.81 -8.60
N ALA A 250 15.28 0.65 -9.87
CA ALA A 250 14.44 1.04 -10.99
C ALA A 250 14.90 0.37 -12.29
N GLU A 251 14.11 0.53 -13.36
CA GLU A 251 14.60 0.27 -14.72
C GLU A 251 15.74 1.25 -15.09
N PRO A 252 16.74 0.85 -15.91
CA PRO A 252 17.89 1.68 -16.25
C PRO A 252 17.56 3.09 -16.74
N CYS A 253 16.43 3.27 -17.43
CA CYS A 253 16.01 4.58 -17.93
C CYS A 253 15.50 5.54 -16.84
N LEU A 254 15.22 5.04 -15.64
CA LEU A 254 14.70 5.82 -14.50
C LEU A 254 15.73 5.99 -13.37
N ILE A 255 16.83 5.23 -13.38
CA ILE A 255 17.72 5.14 -12.21
C ILE A 255 18.41 6.47 -11.87
N ASP A 256 18.81 7.24 -12.87
CA ASP A 256 19.48 8.53 -12.65
C ASP A 256 18.52 9.56 -12.05
N ALA A 257 17.27 9.61 -12.55
CA ALA A 257 16.22 10.47 -12.00
C ALA A 257 15.89 10.07 -10.55
N ALA A 258 15.73 8.77 -10.27
CA ALA A 258 15.50 8.26 -8.93
C ALA A 258 16.64 8.60 -7.97
N LYS A 259 17.90 8.46 -8.43
CA LYS A 259 19.07 8.79 -7.63
C LYS A 259 19.14 10.29 -7.30
N GLU A 260 18.97 11.15 -8.30
CA GLU A 260 19.02 12.60 -8.13
C GLU A 260 17.93 13.08 -7.16
N GLU A 261 16.71 12.58 -7.35
CA GLU A 261 15.55 12.98 -6.57
C GLU A 261 15.65 12.52 -5.11
N TYR A 262 16.08 11.28 -4.85
CA TYR A 262 16.03 10.69 -3.51
C TYR A 262 17.34 10.66 -2.73
N ASN A 263 18.44 11.20 -3.27
CA ASN A 263 19.72 11.27 -2.55
C ASN A 263 19.60 12.01 -1.21
N GLY A 264 19.72 11.25 -0.10
CA GLY A 264 19.64 11.71 1.29
C GLY A 264 18.23 12.02 1.81
N VAL A 265 17.20 11.86 0.97
CA VAL A 265 15.81 12.25 1.30
C VAL A 265 15.18 11.29 2.29
N ILE A 266 15.43 10.00 2.14
CA ILE A 266 14.89 8.96 3.03
C ILE A 266 15.40 9.20 4.44
N GLU A 267 16.70 9.46 4.60
CA GLU A 267 17.32 9.69 5.89
C GLU A 267 16.86 11.01 6.54
N GLU A 268 16.58 12.05 5.76
CA GLU A 268 15.98 13.29 6.26
C GLU A 268 14.62 13.00 6.93
N PHE A 269 13.77 12.19 6.29
CA PHE A 269 12.48 11.79 6.85
C PHE A 269 12.63 10.90 8.08
N CYS A 270 13.60 9.97 8.06
CA CYS A 270 13.93 9.12 9.20
C CYS A 270 14.47 9.90 10.40
N GLN A 271 15.24 10.97 10.19
CA GLN A 271 15.70 11.84 11.28
C GLN A 271 14.54 12.56 11.95
N GLY A 272 13.54 13.00 11.17
CA GLY A 272 12.31 13.59 11.68
C GLY A 272 11.54 12.69 12.66
N LEU A 273 11.72 11.37 12.57
CA LEU A 273 11.11 10.39 13.47
C LEU A 273 11.79 10.28 14.84
N SER A 274 13.04 10.72 14.98
CA SER A 274 13.83 10.63 16.23
C SER A 274 13.85 9.23 16.88
N VAL A 275 13.66 8.17 16.09
CA VAL A 275 13.56 6.78 16.56
C VAL A 275 14.33 5.86 15.60
N THR A 276 15.12 4.95 16.19
CA THR A 276 15.80 3.87 15.44
C THR A 276 14.78 2.90 14.87
N TYR A 277 14.90 2.54 13.60
CA TYR A 277 14.01 1.56 12.97
C TYR A 277 14.00 0.23 13.73
N PRO A 278 12.85 -0.21 14.24
CA PRO A 278 12.78 -1.46 15.01
C PRO A 278 12.96 -2.71 14.15
N LEU A 279 12.75 -2.60 12.83
CA LEU A 279 12.75 -3.75 11.91
C LEU A 279 13.82 -3.70 10.81
N LEU A 280 14.50 -2.58 10.60
CA LEU A 280 15.27 -2.36 9.37
C LEU A 280 16.70 -1.92 9.64
N SER A 281 17.67 -2.63 9.05
CA SER A 281 19.05 -2.17 8.88
C SER A 281 19.19 -1.19 7.72
N ARG A 282 18.23 -1.17 6.77
CA ARG A 282 18.18 -0.35 5.56
C ARG A 282 16.74 -0.19 5.05
N TYR A 283 16.42 0.95 4.41
CA TYR A 283 15.09 1.23 3.83
C TYR A 283 15.22 1.54 2.34
N ASP A 284 14.97 0.58 1.46
CA ASP A 284 15.09 0.77 0.01
C ASP A 284 13.75 1.12 -0.64
N LEU A 285 13.81 1.80 -1.79
CA LEU A 285 12.66 2.05 -2.66
C LEU A 285 12.82 1.30 -3.99
N LEU A 286 11.72 0.74 -4.50
CA LEU A 286 11.61 0.24 -5.86
C LEU A 286 10.63 1.12 -6.66
N PHE A 287 11.15 1.86 -7.64
CA PHE A 287 10.32 2.55 -8.61
C PHE A 287 9.76 1.54 -9.61
N MET A 288 8.45 1.33 -9.51
CA MET A 288 7.72 0.39 -10.34
C MET A 288 7.59 0.88 -11.78
N PRO A 289 7.23 0.01 -12.74
CA PRO A 289 6.87 0.42 -14.08
C PRO A 289 5.72 1.46 -14.11
N PRO A 290 5.60 2.29 -15.16
CA PRO A 290 4.54 3.30 -15.28
C PRO A 290 3.12 2.73 -15.26
N SER A 291 2.96 1.45 -15.60
CA SER A 291 1.70 0.73 -15.53
C SER A 291 1.26 0.39 -14.10
N PHE A 292 2.13 0.54 -13.08
CA PHE A 292 1.81 0.22 -11.70
C PHE A 292 0.62 1.06 -11.21
N PRO A 293 -0.50 0.43 -10.81
CA PRO A 293 -1.76 1.14 -10.62
C PRO A 293 -1.87 1.88 -9.28
N PHE A 294 -1.00 1.57 -8.31
CA PHE A 294 -1.07 2.03 -6.92
C PHE A 294 -0.14 3.22 -6.62
N GLY A 295 -0.26 3.77 -5.40
CA GLY A 295 0.62 4.84 -4.91
C GLY A 295 1.96 4.32 -4.40
N GLY A 296 1.88 3.49 -3.36
CA GLY A 296 3.00 2.77 -2.78
C GLY A 296 2.50 1.48 -2.13
N MET A 297 3.45 0.67 -1.64
CA MET A 297 3.19 -0.51 -0.81
C MET A 297 4.37 -0.68 0.15
N GLU A 298 4.08 -0.79 1.45
CA GLU A 298 4.99 -0.75 2.58
C GLU A 298 5.85 -2.01 2.80
N ASN A 299 6.08 -2.75 1.72
CA ASN A 299 6.90 -3.96 1.67
C ASN A 299 8.21 -3.77 2.47
N PRO A 300 8.42 -4.50 3.58
CA PRO A 300 9.54 -4.28 4.49
C PRO A 300 10.88 -4.34 3.77
N CYS A 301 11.78 -3.41 4.10
CA CYS A 301 13.10 -3.25 3.49
C CYS A 301 13.09 -2.76 2.03
N LEU A 302 11.97 -2.84 1.30
CA LEU A 302 11.89 -2.52 -0.13
C LEU A 302 10.48 -2.03 -0.51
N THR A 303 10.19 -0.76 -0.21
CA THR A 303 8.90 -0.15 -0.52
C THR A 303 8.71 -0.02 -2.03
N PHE A 304 7.58 -0.50 -2.55
CA PHE A 304 7.24 -0.32 -3.96
C PHE A 304 6.57 1.05 -4.12
N VAL A 305 6.99 1.83 -5.12
CA VAL A 305 6.45 3.18 -5.34
C VAL A 305 6.18 3.44 -6.81
N THR A 306 5.16 4.24 -7.09
CA THR A 306 4.87 4.71 -8.45
C THR A 306 6.00 5.58 -9.01
N PRO A 307 6.33 5.49 -10.31
CA PRO A 307 7.31 6.39 -10.93
C PRO A 307 6.77 7.82 -11.07
N CYS A 308 5.48 8.05 -10.80
CA CYS A 308 4.92 9.41 -10.72
C CYS A 308 5.54 10.26 -9.59
N LEU A 309 6.24 9.65 -8.63
CA LEU A 309 6.96 10.40 -7.59
C LEU A 309 8.27 11.00 -8.10
N LEU A 310 8.71 10.65 -9.32
CA LEU A 310 9.88 11.23 -9.97
C LEU A 310 9.53 12.59 -10.62
N ALA A 311 9.25 13.60 -9.79
CA ALA A 311 8.87 14.93 -10.26
C ALA A 311 10.07 15.76 -10.76
N GLY A 312 11.29 15.42 -10.33
CA GLY A 312 12.55 16.10 -10.59
C GLY A 312 12.89 17.22 -9.59
N ASP A 313 12.07 17.41 -8.57
CA ASP A 313 12.15 18.53 -7.62
C ASP A 313 11.80 18.15 -6.18
N ARG A 314 11.60 16.84 -5.90
CA ARG A 314 11.24 16.28 -4.58
C ARG A 314 9.86 16.68 -4.08
N SER A 315 9.04 17.32 -4.92
CA SER A 315 7.73 17.86 -4.55
C SER A 315 6.68 16.80 -4.18
N LEU A 316 6.94 15.52 -4.46
CA LEU A 316 6.09 14.36 -4.13
C LEU A 316 6.79 13.35 -3.21
N ALA A 317 7.95 13.71 -2.65
CA ALA A 317 8.70 12.81 -1.78
C ALA A 317 7.98 12.52 -0.45
N ASP A 318 7.06 13.39 -0.03
CA ASP A 318 6.26 13.24 1.19
C ASP A 318 5.42 11.95 1.23
N VAL A 319 5.05 11.39 0.07
CA VAL A 319 4.41 10.05 -0.01
C VAL A 319 5.27 8.97 0.65
N ILE A 320 6.60 9.10 0.62
CA ILE A 320 7.51 8.15 1.28
C ILE A 320 7.37 8.18 2.80
N ILE A 321 6.93 9.30 3.38
CA ILE A 321 6.70 9.42 4.84
C ILE A 321 5.58 8.46 5.28
N HIS A 322 4.54 8.27 4.47
CA HIS A 322 3.47 7.28 4.70
C HIS A 322 4.08 5.88 4.83
N GLU A 323 4.80 5.46 3.79
CA GLU A 323 5.38 4.13 3.67
C GLU A 323 6.46 3.87 4.74
N ILE A 324 7.19 4.91 5.13
CA ILE A 324 8.15 4.84 6.24
C ILE A 324 7.39 4.55 7.55
N SER A 325 6.28 5.25 7.79
CA SER A 325 5.48 5.14 9.01
C SER A 325 4.89 3.74 9.20
N HIS A 326 4.58 3.05 8.10
CA HIS A 326 4.13 1.66 8.13
C HIS A 326 5.15 0.67 8.74
N SER A 327 6.43 1.04 8.78
CA SER A 327 7.48 0.25 9.45
C SER A 327 7.17 0.01 10.94
N TRP A 328 6.34 0.86 11.55
CA TRP A 328 5.75 0.63 12.87
C TRP A 328 4.30 0.14 12.76
N PHE A 329 3.45 0.85 12.02
CA PHE A 329 2.00 0.63 11.98
C PHE A 329 1.60 -0.12 10.71
N GLY A 330 1.45 -1.44 10.81
CA GLY A 330 1.28 -2.35 9.69
C GLY A 330 2.34 -3.44 9.73
N ASN A 331 3.62 -3.07 9.71
CA ASN A 331 4.71 -4.03 9.62
C ASN A 331 5.07 -4.62 11.00
N LEU A 332 5.29 -3.77 12.01
CA LEU A 332 5.65 -4.21 13.36
C LEU A 332 4.41 -4.54 14.20
N VAL A 333 3.47 -3.61 14.28
CA VAL A 333 2.15 -3.81 14.89
C VAL A 333 1.13 -3.94 13.76
N THR A 334 0.50 -5.09 13.65
CA THR A 334 -0.39 -5.41 12.52
C THR A 334 -1.80 -5.65 13.05
N ASN A 335 -2.81 -5.16 12.33
CA ASN A 335 -4.20 -5.58 12.52
C ASN A 335 -4.31 -7.12 12.52
N ALA A 336 -5.09 -7.68 13.44
CA ALA A 336 -5.24 -9.15 13.53
C ALA A 336 -6.21 -9.73 12.48
N ASN A 337 -7.03 -8.87 11.85
CA ASN A 337 -7.90 -9.20 10.72
C ASN A 337 -8.20 -7.90 9.95
N TRP A 338 -8.73 -8.03 8.73
CA TRP A 338 -8.99 -6.90 7.83
C TRP A 338 -10.13 -5.97 8.29
N GLY A 339 -11.01 -6.43 9.18
CA GLY A 339 -12.04 -5.57 9.79
C GLY A 339 -11.47 -4.47 10.70
N GLU A 340 -10.22 -4.61 11.13
CA GLU A 340 -9.48 -3.65 11.95
C GLU A 340 -8.40 -2.90 11.15
N PHE A 341 -8.53 -2.81 9.82
CA PHE A 341 -7.52 -2.20 8.94
C PHE A 341 -7.17 -0.74 9.30
N TRP A 342 -8.09 -0.01 9.92
CA TRP A 342 -7.84 1.34 10.46
C TRP A 342 -6.69 1.40 11.48
N LEU A 343 -6.34 0.29 12.14
CA LEU A 343 -5.20 0.21 13.05
C LEU A 343 -3.87 0.36 12.32
N ASN A 344 -3.80 -0.06 11.07
CA ASN A 344 -2.63 0.19 10.24
C ASN A 344 -2.72 1.62 9.69
N GLU A 345 -3.79 1.92 8.96
CA GLU A 345 -3.84 3.14 8.16
C GLU A 345 -4.08 4.42 8.94
N GLY A 346 -5.01 4.42 9.89
CA GLY A 346 -5.30 5.62 10.68
C GLY A 346 -4.11 6.05 11.53
N PHE A 347 -3.35 5.08 12.00
CA PHE A 347 -2.11 5.27 12.74
C PHE A 347 -0.96 5.73 11.86
N THR A 348 -0.82 5.15 10.67
CA THR A 348 0.17 5.57 9.66
C THR A 348 -0.09 7.00 9.19
N MET A 349 -1.35 7.35 8.93
CA MET A 349 -1.74 8.72 8.58
C MET A 349 -1.45 9.72 9.70
N TYR A 350 -1.69 9.34 10.96
CA TYR A 350 -1.32 10.15 12.11
C TYR A 350 0.19 10.34 12.20
N ALA A 351 0.96 9.26 12.05
CA ALA A 351 2.40 9.30 12.04
C ALA A 351 2.97 10.19 10.93
N GLN A 352 2.51 10.00 9.70
CA GLN A 352 2.89 10.81 8.55
C GLN A 352 2.71 12.30 8.84
N ARG A 353 1.51 12.70 9.29
CA ARG A 353 1.20 14.11 9.57
C ARG A 353 2.01 14.67 10.74
N ARG A 354 2.38 13.83 11.72
CA ARG A 354 3.30 14.23 12.79
C ARG A 354 4.71 14.50 12.25
N ILE A 355 5.24 13.63 11.38
CA ILE A 355 6.55 13.81 10.75
C ILE A 355 6.53 15.04 9.83
N SER A 356 5.49 15.16 8.99
CA SER A 356 5.23 16.32 8.13
C SER A 356 5.23 17.63 8.95
N THR A 357 4.64 17.62 10.15
CA THR A 357 4.66 18.78 11.05
C THR A 357 6.05 19.12 11.57
N ILE A 358 6.88 18.12 11.89
CA ILE A 358 8.25 18.32 12.37
C ILE A 358 9.13 18.90 11.26
N LEU A 359 8.98 18.39 10.03
CA LEU A 359 9.82 18.76 8.89
C LEU A 359 9.38 20.07 8.22
N PHE A 360 8.06 20.27 8.06
CA PHE A 360 7.50 21.33 7.23
C PHE A 360 6.65 22.34 7.99
N GLY A 361 6.38 22.10 9.27
CA GLY A 361 5.60 22.97 10.14
C GLY A 361 4.08 22.72 10.07
N ALA A 362 3.38 23.08 11.15
CA ALA A 362 1.96 22.79 11.32
C ALA A 362 1.08 23.38 10.21
N ALA A 363 1.40 24.58 9.70
CA ALA A 363 0.62 25.22 8.65
C ALA A 363 0.62 24.40 7.35
N TYR A 364 1.76 23.80 6.98
CA TYR A 364 1.86 22.97 5.79
C TYR A 364 1.10 21.64 5.96
N THR A 365 1.27 20.97 7.10
CA THR A 365 0.52 19.74 7.42
C THR A 365 -1.00 19.98 7.42
N CYS A 366 -1.46 21.17 7.80
CA CYS A 366 -2.89 21.48 7.75
C CYS A 366 -3.44 21.43 6.32
N LEU A 367 -2.64 21.79 5.29
CA LEU A 367 -3.04 21.66 3.88
C LEU A 367 -3.20 20.20 3.46
N GLU A 368 -2.26 19.35 3.88
CA GLU A 368 -2.32 17.90 3.68
C GLU A 368 -3.59 17.32 4.35
N ALA A 369 -3.83 17.67 5.61
CA ALA A 369 -5.01 17.21 6.36
C ALA A 369 -6.34 17.77 5.80
N ALA A 370 -6.34 18.99 5.25
CA ALA A 370 -7.51 19.53 4.55
C ALA A 370 -7.80 18.75 3.26
N THR A 371 -6.77 18.35 2.52
CA THR A 371 -6.90 17.50 1.33
C THR A 371 -7.50 16.15 1.70
N GLY A 372 -6.98 15.50 2.75
CA GLY A 372 -7.52 14.24 3.28
C GLY A 372 -8.98 14.35 3.73
N ARG A 373 -9.33 15.43 4.45
CA ARG A 373 -10.71 15.71 4.85
C ARG A 373 -11.64 15.87 3.65
N ALA A 374 -11.20 16.56 2.60
CA ALA A 374 -11.98 16.73 1.39
C ALA A 374 -12.22 15.39 0.67
N LEU A 375 -11.20 14.51 0.61
CA LEU A 375 -11.32 13.16 0.06
C LEU A 375 -12.33 12.31 0.83
N LEU A 376 -12.27 12.31 2.17
CA LEU A 376 -13.25 11.61 3.00
C LEU A 376 -14.68 12.12 2.78
N ARG A 377 -14.85 13.45 2.64
CA ARG A 377 -16.16 14.05 2.35
C ARG A 377 -16.68 13.59 1.00
N GLN A 378 -15.84 13.66 -0.03
CA GLN A 378 -16.20 13.21 -1.38
C GLN A 378 -16.58 11.73 -1.38
N HIS A 379 -15.83 10.88 -0.66
CA HIS A 379 -16.16 9.47 -0.51
C HIS A 379 -17.57 9.30 0.06
N MET A 380 -17.87 9.95 1.19
CA MET A 380 -19.17 9.84 1.85
C MET A 380 -20.32 10.45 1.05
N ASP A 381 -20.05 11.48 0.24
CA ASP A 381 -21.05 12.04 -0.69
C ASP A 381 -21.42 11.03 -1.79
N ILE A 382 -20.49 10.17 -2.19
CA ILE A 382 -20.70 9.13 -3.22
C ILE A 382 -21.34 7.88 -2.60
N THR A 383 -20.82 7.40 -1.48
CA THR A 383 -21.23 6.12 -0.87
C THR A 383 -22.41 6.25 0.09
N GLY A 384 -22.72 7.46 0.54
CA GLY A 384 -23.67 7.77 1.59
C GLY A 384 -23.06 7.62 2.99
N GLU A 385 -23.30 8.60 3.87
CA GLU A 385 -22.68 8.62 5.21
C GLU A 385 -22.98 7.36 6.05
N GLU A 386 -24.21 6.86 5.98
CA GLU A 386 -24.68 5.68 6.74
C GLU A 386 -24.18 4.34 6.18
N ASN A 387 -23.37 4.35 5.11
CA ASN A 387 -22.80 3.13 4.55
C ASN A 387 -22.00 2.36 5.62
N PRO A 388 -22.25 1.05 5.83
CA PRO A 388 -21.52 0.26 6.81
C PRO A 388 -19.99 0.26 6.65
N LEU A 389 -19.48 0.49 5.44
CA LEU A 389 -18.04 0.58 5.16
C LEU A 389 -17.41 1.90 5.66
N ASN A 390 -18.22 2.86 6.12
CA ASN A 390 -17.77 4.10 6.76
C ASN A 390 -17.56 3.95 8.29
N LYS A 391 -17.60 2.71 8.80
CA LYS A 391 -17.18 2.37 10.16
C LYS A 391 -15.66 2.21 10.19
N LEU A 392 -15.02 2.49 11.33
CA LEU A 392 -13.59 2.17 11.50
C LEU A 392 -13.39 0.67 11.65
N ARG A 393 -14.26 0.02 12.45
CA ARG A 393 -14.33 -1.43 12.56
C ARG A 393 -15.37 -1.95 11.58
N VAL A 394 -14.89 -2.43 10.43
CA VAL A 394 -15.75 -3.05 9.43
C VAL A 394 -16.00 -4.50 9.82
N LYS A 395 -17.26 -4.91 9.86
CA LYS A 395 -17.61 -6.33 9.99
C LYS A 395 -17.58 -6.96 8.61
N ILE A 396 -16.51 -7.68 8.31
CA ILE A 396 -16.40 -8.49 7.09
C ILE A 396 -17.12 -9.81 7.35
N GLU A 397 -18.11 -10.13 6.52
CA GLU A 397 -18.83 -11.40 6.58
C GLU A 397 -18.08 -12.49 5.79
N PRO A 398 -18.20 -13.78 6.14
CA PRO A 398 -17.59 -14.86 5.37
C PRO A 398 -17.95 -14.79 3.88
N GLY A 399 -16.93 -14.89 3.01
CA GLY A 399 -17.09 -14.84 1.56
C GLY A 399 -17.03 -13.45 0.93
N VAL A 400 -17.03 -12.37 1.73
CA VAL A 400 -16.73 -11.01 1.26
C VAL A 400 -15.20 -10.89 1.11
N ASP A 401 -14.76 -10.31 0.00
CA ASP A 401 -13.33 -10.02 -0.23
C ASP A 401 -12.93 -8.78 0.58
N PRO A 402 -11.87 -8.82 1.41
CA PRO A 402 -11.33 -7.62 2.03
C PRO A 402 -11.06 -6.48 1.04
N ASP A 403 -10.66 -6.78 -0.20
CA ASP A 403 -10.39 -5.77 -1.24
C ASP A 403 -11.65 -4.94 -1.57
N ASP A 404 -12.85 -5.52 -1.45
CA ASP A 404 -14.13 -4.83 -1.66
C ASP A 404 -14.50 -3.85 -0.53
N THR A 405 -13.74 -3.85 0.58
CA THR A 405 -14.00 -2.97 1.73
C THR A 405 -13.09 -1.75 1.79
N TYR A 406 -12.08 -1.68 0.94
CA TYR A 406 -11.13 -0.57 0.89
C TYR A 406 -11.80 0.74 0.52
N ASN A 407 -11.51 1.77 1.31
CA ASN A 407 -11.94 3.14 1.06
C ASN A 407 -11.14 4.14 1.92
N GLU A 408 -11.49 5.42 1.86
CA GLU A 408 -10.82 6.53 2.54
C GLU A 408 -11.04 6.55 4.07
N THR A 409 -12.06 5.85 4.57
CA THR A 409 -12.44 5.83 6.00
C THR A 409 -11.32 5.33 6.93
N PRO A 410 -10.73 4.13 6.74
CA PRO A 410 -9.66 3.63 7.61
C PRO A 410 -8.46 4.58 7.70
N TYR A 411 -8.18 5.34 6.65
CA TYR A 411 -7.13 6.36 6.61
C TYR A 411 -7.55 7.63 7.36
N GLU A 412 -8.61 8.30 6.91
CA GLU A 412 -8.91 9.68 7.32
C GLU A 412 -9.80 9.76 8.57
N LYS A 413 -10.82 8.90 8.70
CA LYS A 413 -11.57 8.77 9.96
C LYS A 413 -10.66 8.15 11.03
N GLY A 414 -9.79 7.23 10.63
CA GLY A 414 -8.78 6.63 11.51
C GLY A 414 -7.81 7.68 12.04
N PHE A 415 -7.27 8.54 11.17
CA PHE A 415 -6.46 9.70 11.57
C PHE A 415 -7.19 10.62 12.55
N CYS A 416 -8.45 10.95 12.28
CA CYS A 416 -9.25 11.80 13.17
C CYS A 416 -9.41 11.16 14.55
N PHE A 417 -9.61 9.84 14.60
CA PHE A 417 -9.73 9.12 15.86
C PHE A 417 -8.42 9.09 16.64
N VAL A 418 -7.30 8.76 16.00
CA VAL A 418 -5.98 8.77 16.65
C VAL A 418 -5.61 10.18 17.13
N SER A 419 -5.95 11.21 16.36
CA SER A 419 -5.79 12.61 16.76
C SER A 419 -6.65 12.99 17.96
N TYR A 420 -7.88 12.47 18.03
CA TYR A 420 -8.77 12.67 19.19
C TYR A 420 -8.18 12.04 20.45
N LEU A 421 -7.68 10.81 20.36
CA LEU A 421 -6.97 10.15 21.46
C LEU A 421 -5.77 11.00 21.91
N ALA A 422 -5.02 11.54 20.95
CA ALA A 422 -3.87 12.41 21.21
C ALA A 422 -4.25 13.69 21.95
N HIS A 423 -5.38 14.29 21.57
CA HIS A 423 -5.93 15.47 22.22
C HIS A 423 -6.33 15.18 23.68
N LEU A 424 -6.99 14.04 23.95
CA LEU A 424 -7.52 13.72 25.27
C LEU A 424 -6.47 13.50 26.37
N ARG A 425 -5.23 13.07 26.05
CA ARG A 425 -4.20 12.89 27.09
C ARG A 425 -3.14 13.98 27.16
N GLN A 426 -3.31 15.13 26.53
CA GLN A 426 -2.40 16.26 26.80
C GLN A 426 -2.55 16.70 28.27
N PRO A 427 -1.45 16.97 29.01
CA PRO A 427 -0.04 17.09 28.58
C PRO A 427 0.79 15.79 28.70
N GLN A 428 0.19 14.67 29.09
CA GLN A 428 0.86 13.38 29.30
C GLN A 428 1.03 12.57 28.00
N TRP A 429 0.55 13.09 26.86
CA TRP A 429 0.77 12.46 25.56
C TRP A 429 2.28 12.42 25.30
N PRO A 430 2.88 11.23 25.20
CA PRO A 430 4.33 11.14 25.08
C PRO A 430 4.80 11.89 23.83
N SER A 431 5.85 12.70 23.99
CA SER A 431 6.50 13.38 22.86
C SER A 431 7.12 12.40 21.86
N LEU A 432 7.35 11.16 22.29
CA LEU A 432 8.00 10.10 21.54
C LEU A 432 7.01 9.03 21.07
N PHE A 433 7.02 8.82 19.76
CA PHE A 433 6.36 7.76 19.00
C PHE A 433 6.50 6.34 19.62
N LEU A 434 7.58 6.08 20.36
CA LEU A 434 7.90 4.80 20.99
C LEU A 434 7.08 4.52 22.28
N SER A 435 6.59 5.54 22.98
CA SER A 435 5.78 5.31 24.19
C SER A 435 4.33 4.98 23.82
N PHE A 436 3.88 5.44 22.66
CA PHE A 436 2.63 5.03 22.03
C PHE A 436 2.64 3.55 21.61
N PHE A 437 3.80 3.01 21.22
CA PHE A 437 4.05 1.60 20.90
C PHE A 437 3.84 0.65 22.10
N LEU A 438 4.19 1.07 23.33
CA LEU A 438 3.94 0.28 24.55
C LEU A 438 2.51 0.49 25.10
N PHE A 439 1.90 1.64 24.81
CA PHE A 439 0.58 2.03 25.30
C PHE A 439 -0.56 1.23 24.62
N PHE A 440 -0.38 0.81 23.37
CA PHE A 440 -1.40 0.10 22.61
C PHE A 440 -1.69 -1.33 23.13
N PHE A 441 -0.80 -1.94 23.92
CA PHE A 441 -1.08 -3.25 24.52
C PHE A 441 -2.13 -3.22 25.65
N PHE A 442 -2.55 -2.02 26.13
CA PHE A 442 -3.52 -1.81 27.21
C PHE A 442 -4.77 -0.99 26.79
N PHE A 443 -5.08 -1.03 25.49
CA PHE A 443 -5.83 0.01 24.74
C PHE A 443 -7.27 0.35 25.19
N GLU A 444 -8.06 -0.59 25.69
CA GLU A 444 -9.48 -0.29 26.00
C GLU A 444 -9.69 0.09 27.47
N MET A 445 -9.11 -0.68 28.38
CA MET A 445 -9.31 -0.50 29.82
C MET A 445 -8.69 0.79 30.34
N GLU A 446 -7.51 1.18 29.83
CA GLU A 446 -6.79 2.34 30.36
C GLU A 446 -7.46 3.67 29.98
N PHE A 447 -8.03 3.79 28.76
CA PHE A 447 -8.78 4.98 28.36
C PHE A 447 -10.17 5.04 28.99
N GLN A 448 -10.89 3.92 29.11
CA GLN A 448 -12.15 3.89 29.86
C GLN A 448 -11.94 4.29 31.33
N SER A 449 -10.80 3.90 31.93
CA SER A 449 -10.47 4.30 33.30
C SER A 449 -10.01 5.75 33.44
N CYS A 450 -9.28 6.29 32.47
CA CYS A 450 -8.73 7.65 32.53
C CYS A 450 -9.67 8.74 32.00
N CYS A 451 -10.64 8.38 31.14
CA CYS A 451 -11.54 9.32 30.47
C CYS A 451 -13.01 8.87 30.60
N PRO A 452 -13.66 9.07 31.76
CA PRO A 452 -15.07 8.76 31.94
C PRO A 452 -15.95 9.47 30.90
N GLY A 453 -16.84 8.74 30.22
CA GLY A 453 -17.71 9.27 29.16
C GLY A 453 -17.16 9.17 27.73
N PHE A 454 -15.97 8.59 27.55
CA PHE A 454 -15.41 8.31 26.23
C PHE A 454 -16.18 7.20 25.50
N GLU A 455 -16.83 7.55 24.39
CA GLU A 455 -17.62 6.63 23.57
C GLU A 455 -16.74 5.86 22.56
N PHE A 456 -15.85 5.00 23.06
CA PHE A 456 -14.94 4.19 22.22
C PHE A 456 -15.70 3.36 21.18
N ASP A 457 -16.77 2.69 21.61
CA ASP A 457 -17.60 1.84 20.75
C ASP A 457 -18.25 2.64 19.61
N ARG A 458 -18.70 3.87 19.89
CA ARG A 458 -19.32 4.74 18.89
C ARG A 458 -18.35 5.08 17.77
N TRP A 459 -17.09 5.42 18.10
CA TRP A 459 -16.06 5.69 17.10
C TRP A 459 -15.82 4.51 16.17
N LEU A 460 -15.77 3.31 16.73
CA LEU A 460 -15.43 2.11 15.97
C LEU A 460 -16.60 1.62 15.11
N ASN A 461 -17.82 1.60 15.68
CA ASN A 461 -18.95 0.86 15.12
C ASN A 461 -20.03 1.72 14.48
N THR A 462 -19.95 3.05 14.57
CA THR A 462 -20.93 3.97 13.95
C THR A 462 -20.39 4.48 12.61
N PRO A 463 -21.16 4.38 11.51
CA PRO A 463 -20.78 4.94 10.22
C PRO A 463 -20.84 6.48 10.25
N GLY A 464 -20.55 7.12 9.12
CA GLY A 464 -20.69 8.57 8.97
C GLY A 464 -19.47 9.39 9.42
N TRP A 465 -19.67 10.71 9.41
CA TRP A 465 -18.61 11.71 9.60
C TRP A 465 -17.90 11.59 10.97
N PRO A 466 -16.57 11.84 11.07
CA PRO A 466 -15.86 11.78 12.35
C PRO A 466 -16.45 12.79 13.36
N PRO A 467 -16.74 12.36 14.61
CA PRO A 467 -17.30 13.27 15.63
C PRO A 467 -16.28 14.27 16.17
N TYR A 468 -14.98 14.04 15.97
CA TYR A 468 -13.90 14.99 16.22
C TYR A 468 -13.13 15.23 14.94
N LEU A 469 -12.82 16.50 14.69
CA LEU A 469 -11.91 16.91 13.61
C LEU A 469 -10.72 17.66 14.23
N PRO A 470 -9.48 17.34 13.84
CA PRO A 470 -8.32 18.13 14.23
C PRO A 470 -8.45 19.58 13.79
N ASP A 471 -7.96 20.50 14.62
CA ASP A 471 -7.90 21.93 14.30
C ASP A 471 -6.93 22.18 13.14
N LEU A 472 -7.44 22.82 12.08
CA LEU A 472 -6.65 23.20 10.91
C LEU A 472 -6.39 24.70 10.83
N SER A 473 -6.78 25.48 11.85
CA SER A 473 -6.56 26.92 11.91
C SER A 473 -5.09 27.36 11.74
N PRO A 474 -4.05 26.59 12.13
CA PRO A 474 -2.68 26.94 11.79
C PRO A 474 -2.42 27.03 10.27
N GLY A 475 -3.19 26.28 9.48
CA GLY A 475 -3.16 26.26 8.02
C GLY A 475 -3.74 27.52 7.37
N ASP A 476 -4.50 28.35 8.08
CA ASP A 476 -5.12 29.57 7.54
C ASP A 476 -4.10 30.51 6.90
N SER A 477 -2.89 30.55 7.46
CA SER A 477 -1.77 31.35 6.95
C SER A 477 -1.34 30.98 5.53
N LEU A 478 -1.62 29.74 5.09
CA LEU A 478 -1.34 29.25 3.73
C LEU A 478 -2.61 29.07 2.89
N MET A 479 -3.73 28.70 3.52
CA MET A 479 -5.02 28.45 2.85
C MET A 479 -5.69 29.74 2.37
N LYS A 480 -5.73 30.80 3.20
CA LYS A 480 -6.42 32.06 2.84
C LYS A 480 -5.81 32.73 1.61
N PRO A 481 -4.48 32.88 1.49
CA PRO A 481 -3.88 33.42 0.26
C PRO A 481 -4.23 32.61 -1.00
N ALA A 482 -4.32 31.28 -0.89
CA ALA A 482 -4.72 30.42 -1.99
C ALA A 482 -6.21 30.60 -2.37
N GLU A 483 -7.10 30.76 -1.37
CA GLU A 483 -8.52 31.00 -1.59
C GLU A 483 -8.79 32.37 -2.21
N GLU A 484 -8.13 33.41 -1.70
CA GLU A 484 -8.22 34.77 -2.22
C GLU A 484 -7.72 34.84 -3.66
N LEU A 485 -6.56 34.22 -3.95
CA LEU A 485 -6.06 34.15 -5.31
C LEU A 485 -7.01 33.38 -6.24
N ALA A 486 -7.59 32.27 -5.79
CA ALA A 486 -8.57 31.52 -6.57
C ALA A 486 -9.84 32.33 -6.85
N GLN A 487 -10.25 33.19 -5.91
CA GLN A 487 -11.36 34.11 -6.12
C GLN A 487 -11.05 35.17 -7.18
N LEU A 488 -9.85 35.73 -7.20
CA LEU A 488 -9.42 36.68 -8.22
C LEU A 488 -9.45 36.07 -9.62
N TRP A 489 -9.02 34.82 -9.77
CA TRP A 489 -9.04 34.11 -11.06
C TRP A 489 -10.45 33.72 -11.55
N ALA A 490 -11.42 33.66 -10.64
CA ALA A 490 -12.82 33.36 -10.97
C ALA A 490 -13.64 34.63 -11.28
N ALA A 491 -13.06 35.83 -11.15
CA ALA A 491 -13.74 37.08 -11.46
C ALA A 491 -13.98 37.24 -12.98
N GLU A 492 -15.09 37.91 -13.34
CA GLU A 492 -15.43 38.23 -14.74
C GLU A 492 -14.37 39.14 -15.39
N GLU A 493 -13.89 40.13 -14.63
CA GLU A 493 -12.77 40.99 -15.02
C GLU A 493 -11.56 40.72 -14.12
N LEU A 494 -10.43 40.36 -14.73
CA LEU A 494 -9.21 40.02 -14.00
C LEU A 494 -8.48 41.28 -13.52
N ASP A 495 -8.36 41.46 -12.21
CA ASP A 495 -7.41 42.40 -11.62
C ASP A 495 -6.01 41.78 -11.61
N MET A 496 -5.31 41.92 -12.74
CA MET A 496 -3.95 41.40 -12.90
C MET A 496 -2.96 41.99 -11.88
N LYS A 497 -3.18 43.22 -11.40
CA LYS A 497 -2.31 43.83 -10.41
C LYS A 497 -2.47 43.15 -9.05
N ALA A 498 -3.69 42.82 -8.65
CA ALA A 498 -3.95 42.05 -7.43
C ALA A 498 -3.45 40.61 -7.54
N ILE A 499 -3.61 39.98 -8.71
CA ILE A 499 -3.14 38.62 -9.00
C ILE A 499 -1.60 38.53 -8.92
N GLU A 500 -0.90 39.45 -9.59
CA GLU A 500 0.57 39.48 -9.63
C GLU A 500 1.20 39.88 -8.29
N ALA A 501 0.43 40.52 -7.39
CA ALA A 501 0.87 40.80 -6.03
C ALA A 501 1.01 39.53 -5.16
N VAL A 502 0.34 38.43 -5.52
CA VAL A 502 0.45 37.15 -4.80
C VAL A 502 1.60 36.33 -5.38
N ALA A 503 2.74 36.35 -4.69
CA ALA A 503 3.90 35.55 -5.08
C ALA A 503 3.68 34.06 -4.75
N ILE A 504 3.39 33.25 -5.78
CA ILE A 504 3.21 31.79 -5.62
C ILE A 504 4.52 30.99 -5.69
N SER A 505 5.65 31.61 -6.07
CA SER A 505 6.94 30.92 -6.16
C SER A 505 7.42 30.25 -4.86
N PRO A 506 7.08 30.73 -3.64
CA PRO A 506 7.42 30.03 -2.40
C PRO A 506 6.44 28.90 -2.05
N TRP A 507 5.32 28.76 -2.77
CA TRP A 507 4.29 27.78 -2.43
C TRP A 507 4.78 26.38 -2.73
N LYS A 508 4.67 25.51 -1.73
CA LYS A 508 4.95 24.08 -1.85
C LYS A 508 3.75 23.32 -2.43
N THR A 509 3.95 22.04 -2.74
CA THR A 509 2.97 21.17 -3.43
C THR A 509 1.57 21.26 -2.86
N TYR A 510 1.38 21.03 -1.54
CA TYR A 510 0.02 21.03 -0.98
C TYR A 510 -0.67 22.40 -1.05
N GLN A 511 0.07 23.51 -1.05
CA GLN A 511 -0.53 24.84 -1.18
C GLN A 511 -0.96 25.10 -2.63
N LEU A 512 -0.14 24.68 -3.60
CA LEU A 512 -0.49 24.73 -5.02
C LEU A 512 -1.67 23.81 -5.35
N VAL A 513 -1.67 22.59 -4.79
CA VAL A 513 -2.79 21.64 -4.89
C VAL A 513 -4.06 22.26 -4.32
N TYR A 514 -4.00 22.82 -3.11
CA TYR A 514 -5.15 23.48 -2.48
C TYR A 514 -5.69 24.63 -3.33
N PHE A 515 -4.80 25.49 -3.85
CA PHE A 515 -5.16 26.56 -4.78
C PHE A 515 -5.89 26.02 -6.02
N LEU A 516 -5.36 24.96 -6.65
CA LEU A 516 -5.99 24.36 -7.84
C LEU A 516 -7.32 23.67 -7.53
N ASP A 517 -7.46 23.06 -6.36
CA ASP A 517 -8.73 22.48 -5.92
C ASP A 517 -9.80 23.58 -5.76
N LYS A 518 -9.42 24.76 -5.24
CA LYS A 518 -10.33 25.94 -5.20
C LYS A 518 -10.67 26.47 -6.59
N ILE A 519 -9.72 26.51 -7.52
CA ILE A 519 -9.98 26.85 -8.92
C ILE A 519 -10.94 25.83 -9.55
N LEU A 520 -10.74 24.54 -9.30
CA LEU A 520 -11.58 23.47 -9.85
C LEU A 520 -13.01 23.55 -9.30
N GLN A 521 -13.19 23.87 -8.01
CA GLN A 521 -14.49 24.14 -7.41
C GLN A 521 -15.21 25.32 -8.08
N LYS A 522 -14.47 26.38 -8.42
CA LYS A 522 -14.99 27.58 -9.09
C LYS A 522 -15.16 27.43 -10.60
N SER A 523 -14.63 26.36 -11.19
CA SER A 523 -14.75 26.09 -12.63
C SER A 523 -16.17 25.67 -13.01
N PRO A 524 -16.67 26.04 -14.21
CA PRO A 524 -15.96 26.76 -15.26
C PRO A 524 -15.73 28.25 -14.93
N LEU A 525 -14.53 28.72 -15.22
CA LEU A 525 -14.10 30.12 -15.10
C LEU A 525 -14.58 30.93 -16.31
N PRO A 526 -14.64 32.27 -16.21
CA PRO A 526 -14.96 33.14 -17.33
C PRO A 526 -14.04 32.93 -18.56
N PRO A 527 -14.55 33.16 -19.79
CA PRO A 527 -13.80 32.92 -21.02
C PRO A 527 -12.45 33.64 -21.04
N GLY A 528 -11.37 32.89 -21.32
CA GLY A 528 -10.01 33.42 -21.38
C GLY A 528 -9.23 33.34 -20.07
N ASN A 529 -9.90 33.18 -18.92
CA ASN A 529 -9.22 33.13 -17.61
C ASN A 529 -8.29 31.91 -17.50
N VAL A 530 -8.71 30.73 -17.96
CA VAL A 530 -7.84 29.52 -17.94
C VAL A 530 -6.56 29.74 -18.77
N LYS A 531 -6.69 30.35 -19.95
CA LYS A 531 -5.53 30.70 -20.79
C LYS A 531 -4.58 31.62 -20.01
N LYS A 532 -5.11 32.70 -19.43
CA LYS A 532 -4.30 33.68 -18.72
C LYS A 532 -3.68 33.11 -17.44
N LEU A 533 -4.38 32.23 -16.73
CA LEU A 533 -3.88 31.50 -15.58
C LEU A 533 -2.69 30.62 -15.96
N GLY A 534 -2.82 29.86 -17.04
CA GLY A 534 -1.76 29.00 -17.56
C GLY A 534 -0.52 29.77 -18.03
N GLU A 535 -0.71 30.93 -18.65
CA GLU A 535 0.37 31.85 -19.05
C GLU A 535 1.06 32.51 -17.86
N THR A 536 0.31 32.82 -16.80
CA THR A 536 0.82 33.50 -15.60
C THR A 536 1.60 32.53 -14.71
N TYR A 537 1.17 31.26 -14.64
CA TYR A 537 1.82 30.23 -13.84
C TYR A 537 2.31 29.03 -14.67
N PRO A 538 3.38 29.19 -15.47
CA PRO A 538 4.00 28.08 -16.20
C PRO A 538 4.49 26.95 -15.29
N SER A 539 4.86 27.26 -14.04
CA SER A 539 5.25 26.28 -13.02
C SER A 539 4.12 25.31 -12.64
N ILE A 540 2.86 25.69 -12.90
CA ILE A 540 1.69 24.84 -12.72
C ILE A 540 1.30 24.21 -14.06
N SER A 541 1.10 25.04 -15.10
CA SER A 541 0.52 24.60 -16.37
C SER A 541 1.44 23.68 -17.18
N ASN A 542 2.74 23.70 -16.89
CA ASN A 542 3.77 22.82 -17.48
C ASN A 542 4.49 22.00 -16.39
N ALA A 543 3.87 21.80 -15.22
CA ALA A 543 4.45 21.03 -14.12
C ALA A 543 4.75 19.59 -14.53
N ARG A 544 5.83 19.03 -13.98
CA ARG A 544 6.10 17.57 -14.01
C ARG A 544 5.40 16.82 -12.89
N ASN A 545 5.22 17.49 -11.74
CA ASN A 545 4.51 16.98 -10.58
C ASN A 545 3.11 16.43 -10.96
N ALA A 546 2.90 15.14 -10.72
CA ALA A 546 1.69 14.43 -11.14
C ALA A 546 0.40 14.94 -10.45
N GLU A 547 0.47 15.41 -9.20
CA GLU A 547 -0.68 15.99 -8.49
C GLU A 547 -1.12 17.33 -9.12
N LEU A 548 -0.16 18.16 -9.56
CA LEU A 548 -0.45 19.40 -10.28
C LEU A 548 -0.97 19.12 -11.69
N ARG A 549 -0.39 18.15 -12.41
CA ARG A 549 -0.85 17.74 -13.75
C ARG A 549 -2.27 17.20 -13.73
N LEU A 550 -2.63 16.39 -12.72
CA LEU A 550 -4.00 15.90 -12.52
C LEU A 550 -4.98 17.08 -12.43
N ARG A 551 -4.74 18.00 -11.50
CA ARG A 551 -5.66 19.11 -11.22
C ARG A 551 -5.73 20.11 -12.37
N TRP A 552 -4.59 20.41 -12.99
CA TRP A 552 -4.56 21.21 -14.22
C TRP A 552 -5.37 20.55 -15.33
N GLY A 553 -5.22 19.23 -15.54
CA GLY A 553 -6.01 18.48 -16.50
C GLY A 553 -7.51 18.54 -16.22
N GLN A 554 -7.93 18.37 -14.97
CA GLN A 554 -9.33 18.52 -14.57
C GLN A 554 -9.87 19.94 -14.80
N ILE A 555 -9.08 20.97 -14.50
CA ILE A 555 -9.45 22.37 -14.77
C ILE A 555 -9.60 22.57 -16.28
N VAL A 556 -8.64 22.13 -17.09
CA VAL A 556 -8.69 22.23 -18.56
C VAL A 556 -9.95 21.56 -19.12
N LEU A 557 -10.28 20.36 -18.67
CA LEU A 557 -11.46 19.60 -19.11
C LEU A 557 -12.77 20.25 -18.67
N LYS A 558 -12.87 20.65 -17.39
CA LYS A 558 -14.08 21.28 -16.82
C LYS A 558 -14.39 22.64 -17.44
N ASN A 559 -13.38 23.30 -18.02
CA ASN A 559 -13.50 24.57 -18.73
C ASN A 559 -13.54 24.42 -20.26
N ASP A 560 -13.52 23.19 -20.79
CA ASP A 560 -13.40 22.90 -22.23
C ASP A 560 -12.27 23.69 -22.93
N TYR A 561 -11.12 23.86 -22.27
CA TYR A 561 -9.98 24.58 -22.83
C TYR A 561 -9.18 23.68 -23.78
N GLN A 562 -9.74 23.46 -24.98
CA GLN A 562 -9.24 22.49 -25.96
C GLN A 562 -7.76 22.67 -26.36
N LYS A 563 -7.21 23.88 -26.25
CA LYS A 563 -5.79 24.15 -26.54
C LYS A 563 -4.82 23.34 -25.67
N ASP A 564 -5.22 22.94 -24.46
CA ASP A 564 -4.39 22.15 -23.55
C ASP A 564 -4.84 20.67 -23.45
N PHE A 565 -5.77 20.21 -24.29
CA PHE A 565 -6.18 18.79 -24.30
C PHE A 565 -5.02 17.84 -24.58
N TRP A 566 -4.03 18.29 -25.36
CA TRP A 566 -2.81 17.51 -25.60
C TRP A 566 -2.02 17.23 -24.32
N LYS A 567 -2.05 18.13 -23.32
CA LYS A 567 -1.37 17.92 -22.03
C LYS A 567 -2.03 16.82 -21.21
N VAL A 568 -3.36 16.74 -21.27
CA VAL A 568 -4.13 15.65 -20.66
C VAL A 568 -3.78 14.32 -21.31
N LYS A 569 -3.80 14.27 -22.66
CA LYS A 569 -3.41 13.08 -23.43
C LYS A 569 -1.98 12.65 -23.12
N GLU A 570 -1.03 13.58 -23.11
CA GLU A 570 0.37 13.30 -22.79
C GLU A 570 0.52 12.75 -21.37
N PHE A 571 -0.18 13.32 -20.37
CA PHE A 571 -0.11 12.82 -19.00
C PHE A 571 -0.64 11.37 -18.90
N LEU A 572 -1.74 11.05 -19.58
CA LEU A 572 -2.30 9.70 -19.63
C LEU A 572 -1.44 8.70 -20.43
N HIS A 573 -0.57 9.16 -21.34
CA HIS A 573 0.40 8.29 -22.03
C HIS A 573 1.61 7.94 -21.17
N ASN A 574 1.94 8.76 -20.17
CA ASN A 574 3.17 8.62 -19.39
C ASN A 574 3.01 7.73 -18.13
N GLN A 575 1.78 7.43 -17.69
CA GLN A 575 1.53 6.67 -16.46
C GLN A 575 0.13 6.00 -16.48
N GLY A 576 -0.05 4.98 -15.65
CA GLY A 576 -1.30 4.22 -15.50
C GLY A 576 -1.83 4.14 -14.07
N LYS A 577 -1.38 5.01 -13.15
CA LYS A 577 -1.87 5.03 -11.76
C LYS A 577 -3.35 5.37 -11.72
N GLN A 578 -4.15 4.59 -10.99
CA GLN A 578 -5.61 4.72 -10.94
C GLN A 578 -6.04 6.10 -10.44
N LYS A 579 -5.38 6.61 -9.38
CA LYS A 579 -5.62 7.93 -8.77
C LYS A 579 -5.60 9.07 -9.78
N TYR A 580 -4.77 8.99 -10.81
CA TYR A 580 -4.65 10.04 -11.84
C TYR A 580 -5.47 9.73 -13.08
N THR A 581 -5.51 8.45 -13.46
CA THR A 581 -6.12 8.00 -14.71
C THR A 581 -7.65 8.11 -14.66
N LEU A 582 -8.30 7.53 -13.64
CA LEU A 582 -9.76 7.42 -13.60
C LEU A 582 -10.46 8.78 -13.52
N PRO A 583 -10.03 9.75 -12.67
CA PRO A 583 -10.69 11.04 -12.61
C PRO A 583 -10.63 11.83 -13.93
N LEU A 584 -9.55 11.69 -14.71
CA LEU A 584 -9.43 12.34 -16.01
C LEU A 584 -10.34 11.70 -17.06
N TYR A 585 -10.48 10.37 -17.06
CA TYR A 585 -11.46 9.70 -17.91
C TYR A 585 -12.90 10.07 -17.56
N HIS A 586 -13.25 10.14 -16.28
CA HIS A 586 -14.56 10.64 -15.86
C HIS A 586 -14.79 12.09 -16.29
N ALA A 587 -13.79 12.97 -16.13
CA ALA A 587 -13.88 14.37 -16.54
C ALA A 587 -14.04 14.52 -18.06
N MET A 588 -13.29 13.74 -18.86
CA MET A 588 -13.43 13.74 -20.32
C MET A 588 -14.80 13.21 -20.77
N MET A 589 -15.26 12.10 -20.19
CA MET A 589 -16.55 11.49 -20.55
C MET A 589 -17.76 12.30 -20.08
N GLY A 590 -17.60 13.10 -19.03
CA GLY A 590 -18.59 14.08 -18.58
C GLY A 590 -18.54 15.44 -19.30
N GLY A 591 -17.58 15.63 -20.22
CA GLY A 591 -17.33 16.89 -20.92
C GLY A 591 -17.93 16.96 -22.33
N SER A 592 -17.36 17.86 -23.15
CA SER A 592 -17.76 18.09 -24.55
C SER A 592 -17.56 16.85 -25.45
N GLU A 593 -18.16 16.84 -26.64
CA GLU A 593 -17.95 15.76 -27.63
C GLU A 593 -16.46 15.61 -28.01
N VAL A 594 -15.72 16.73 -28.05
CA VAL A 594 -14.28 16.75 -28.30
C VAL A 594 -13.53 16.04 -27.16
N ALA A 595 -13.90 16.30 -25.91
CA ALA A 595 -13.32 15.63 -24.75
C ALA A 595 -13.65 14.13 -24.71
N GLN A 596 -14.88 13.73 -25.05
CA GLN A 596 -15.26 12.33 -25.16
C GLN A 596 -14.48 11.60 -26.28
N THR A 597 -14.23 12.28 -27.40
CA THR A 597 -13.40 11.77 -28.49
C THR A 597 -11.95 11.61 -28.03
N LEU A 598 -11.41 12.61 -27.33
CA LEU A 598 -10.08 12.55 -26.71
C LEU A 598 -9.93 11.33 -25.79
N ALA A 599 -10.94 11.03 -24.96
CA ALA A 599 -10.94 9.86 -24.08
C ALA A 599 -10.85 8.56 -24.89
N LYS A 600 -11.71 8.37 -25.89
CA LYS A 600 -11.75 7.16 -26.72
C LYS A 600 -10.44 6.95 -27.48
N GLU A 601 -9.91 8.00 -28.09
CA GLU A 601 -8.64 7.95 -28.82
C GLU A 601 -7.45 7.66 -27.90
N THR A 602 -7.40 8.33 -26.75
CA THR A 602 -6.34 8.13 -25.76
C THR A 602 -6.39 6.71 -25.22
N PHE A 603 -7.57 6.19 -24.89
CA PHE A 603 -7.71 4.83 -24.41
C PHE A 603 -7.26 3.82 -25.47
N ALA A 604 -7.68 4.00 -26.72
CA ALA A 604 -7.28 3.13 -27.82
C ALA A 604 -5.75 3.11 -28.02
N SER A 605 -5.05 4.23 -27.82
CA SER A 605 -3.59 4.31 -27.97
C SER A 605 -2.80 3.86 -26.74
N THR A 606 -3.40 3.88 -25.53
CA THR A 606 -2.72 3.49 -24.28
C THR A 606 -3.11 2.13 -23.74
N THR A 607 -4.14 1.45 -24.29
CA THR A 607 -4.68 0.18 -23.73
C THR A 607 -3.59 -0.86 -23.47
N SER A 608 -2.65 -1.06 -24.40
CA SER A 608 -1.55 -2.03 -24.26
C SER A 608 -0.50 -1.67 -23.21
N GLN A 609 -0.49 -0.42 -22.72
CA GLN A 609 0.50 0.10 -21.76
C GLN A 609 -0.04 0.11 -20.33
N LEU A 610 -1.36 -0.02 -20.16
CA LEU A 610 -2.03 0.04 -18.87
C LEU A 610 -2.06 -1.33 -18.20
N HIS A 611 -2.17 -1.34 -16.87
CA HIS A 611 -2.49 -2.54 -16.12
C HIS A 611 -3.92 -3.02 -16.45
N SER A 612 -4.15 -4.34 -16.47
CA SER A 612 -5.44 -4.96 -16.82
C SER A 612 -6.62 -4.39 -16.03
N ASN A 613 -6.48 -4.24 -14.71
CA ASN A 613 -7.51 -3.61 -13.88
C ASN A 613 -7.84 -2.18 -14.33
N VAL A 614 -6.83 -1.38 -14.68
CA VAL A 614 -7.02 0.00 -15.16
C VAL A 614 -7.74 -0.01 -16.51
N VAL A 615 -7.37 -0.94 -17.41
CA VAL A 615 -8.09 -1.15 -18.68
C VAL A 615 -9.56 -1.44 -18.42
N ASN A 616 -9.87 -2.36 -17.51
CA ASN A 616 -11.24 -2.74 -17.17
C ASN A 616 -12.06 -1.54 -16.64
N TYR A 617 -11.50 -0.77 -15.70
CA TYR A 617 -12.18 0.41 -15.16
C TYR A 617 -12.39 1.49 -16.23
N VAL A 618 -11.37 1.81 -17.02
CA VAL A 618 -11.48 2.82 -18.09
C VAL A 618 -12.49 2.37 -19.14
N GLN A 619 -12.52 1.09 -19.48
CA GLN A 619 -13.49 0.53 -20.41
C GLN A 619 -14.93 0.73 -19.90
N GLN A 620 -15.19 0.51 -18.60
CA GLN A 620 -16.50 0.80 -18.00
C GLN A 620 -16.88 2.29 -18.07
N ILE A 621 -15.91 3.20 -17.96
CA ILE A 621 -16.13 4.65 -18.05
C ILE A 621 -16.43 5.09 -19.49
N VAL A 622 -15.73 4.52 -20.47
CA VAL A 622 -15.80 4.91 -21.88
C VAL A 622 -16.95 4.19 -22.63
N ALA A 623 -17.46 3.09 -22.08
CA ALA A 623 -18.59 2.36 -22.64
C ALA A 623 -19.86 3.23 -22.80
N PRO A 624 -20.68 3.01 -23.84
CA PRO A 624 -21.94 3.72 -24.00
C PRO A 624 -22.87 3.45 -22.81
N LYS A 625 -23.49 4.49 -22.23
CA LYS A 625 -24.54 4.29 -21.22
C LYS A 625 -25.74 3.57 -21.85
N GLY A 626 -25.93 2.30 -21.52
CA GLY A 626 -27.07 1.49 -21.97
C GLY A 626 -26.74 0.16 -22.70
N SER A 627 -25.47 -0.28 -22.70
CA SER A 627 -25.07 -1.62 -23.16
C SER A 627 -25.20 -2.68 -22.08
#